data_AF-A0A2D5QEW9-F1
#
_entry.id   AF-A0A2D5QEW9-F1
#
_cell.length_a   1.000
_cell.length_b   1.000
_cell.length_c   1.000
_cell.angle_alpha   90.00
_cell.angle_beta   90.00
_cell.angle_gamma   90.00
#
_symmetry.space_group_name_H-M   'P 1'
#
loop_
_entity.id
_entity.type
_entity.pdbx_description
1 polymer ?
#
loop_
_entity_poly.entity_id
_entity_poly.type
_entity_poly.pdbx_seq_one_letter_code
_entity_poly.pdbx_strand_id
1 'polypeptide(L)'
;MESYPSALGFLFDAWSEDKYGGTGNIFDWDRLKELKNQQIILAGGLNPENVSEAILTLKPYALDVSGGVESSPGVKSTKLMELFVEKCFTD
;
A
#
# COMPACT_ATOMS: atom_id res chain seq x y z
N MET A 1 -13.38 -7.17 10.83
CA MET A 1 -12.55 -6.60 11.92
C MET A 1 -13.09 -7.01 13.29
N GLU A 2 -14.39 -6.85 13.56
CA GLU A 2 -15.02 -7.26 14.83
C GLU A 2 -14.80 -8.74 15.22
N SER A 3 -14.74 -9.64 14.23
CA SER A 3 -14.44 -11.06 14.46
C SER A 3 -13.00 -11.34 14.90
N TYR A 4 -12.12 -10.33 14.83
CA TYR A 4 -10.70 -10.42 15.18
C TYR A 4 -10.33 -9.33 16.19
N PRO A 5 -10.92 -9.34 17.40
CA PRO A 5 -10.80 -8.24 18.37
C PRO A 5 -9.38 -8.10 18.96
N SER A 6 -8.53 -9.12 18.83
CA SER A 6 -7.14 -9.09 19.28
C SER A 6 -6.15 -8.65 18.20
N ALA A 7 -6.61 -8.38 16.98
CA ALA A 7 -5.73 -7.92 15.91
C ALA A 7 -5.26 -6.49 16.19
N LEU A 8 -3.96 -6.25 16.07
CA LEU A 8 -3.38 -4.92 16.27
C LEU A 8 -3.57 -4.02 15.05
N GLY A 9 -3.60 -4.59 13.85
CA GLY A 9 -3.88 -3.89 12.61
C GLY A 9 -4.41 -4.82 11.54
N PHE A 10 -4.92 -4.23 10.47
CA PHE A 10 -5.47 -4.97 9.33
C PHE A 10 -4.76 -4.53 8.06
N LEU A 11 -4.19 -5.51 7.36
CA LEU A 11 -3.57 -5.30 6.07
C LEU A 11 -4.60 -5.48 4.96
N PHE A 12 -4.73 -4.47 4.11
CA PHE A 12 -5.60 -4.48 2.94
C PHE A 12 -4.74 -4.51 1.69
N ASP A 13 -4.88 -5.56 0.89
CA ASP A 13 -4.10 -5.79 -0.32
C ASP A 13 -4.97 -5.56 -1.57
N ALA A 14 -4.49 -4.73 -2.49
CA ALA A 14 -5.12 -4.46 -3.78
C ALA A 14 -5.11 -5.71 -4.67
N TRP A 15 -6.27 -6.35 -4.79
CA TRP A 15 -6.50 -7.48 -5.67
C TRP A 15 -6.93 -7.04 -7.07
N SER A 16 -6.51 -7.80 -8.09
CA SER A 16 -6.95 -7.67 -9.48
C SER A 16 -7.12 -9.06 -10.10
N GLU A 17 -8.14 -9.21 -10.96
CA GLU A 17 -8.54 -10.48 -11.60
C GLU A 17 -7.42 -11.13 -12.43
N ASP A 18 -6.48 -10.35 -12.95
CA ASP A 18 -5.56 -10.83 -13.98
C ASP A 18 -4.20 -11.34 -13.45
N LYS A 19 -3.84 -11.03 -12.20
CA LYS A 19 -2.56 -11.49 -11.60
C LYS A 19 -2.63 -11.61 -10.07
N TYR A 20 -1.91 -12.60 -9.53
CA TYR A 20 -1.52 -12.62 -8.12
C TYR A 20 -0.48 -11.51 -7.85
N GLY A 21 -0.88 -10.48 -7.10
CA GLY A 21 -0.02 -9.37 -6.65
C GLY A 21 0.02 -8.15 -7.60
N GLY A 22 0.13 -6.96 -6.99
CA GLY A 22 0.42 -5.63 -7.56
C GLY A 22 0.30 -5.47 -9.09
N THR A 23 -0.91 -5.22 -9.57
CA THR A 23 -1.22 -5.18 -11.02
C THR A 23 -1.21 -3.78 -11.63
N GLY A 24 -0.92 -2.74 -10.83
CA GLY A 24 -1.09 -1.35 -11.23
C GLY A 24 -2.54 -0.84 -11.16
N ASN A 25 -3.50 -1.69 -10.80
CA ASN A 25 -4.85 -1.25 -10.46
C ASN A 25 -4.84 -0.78 -9.01
N ILE A 26 -5.16 0.49 -8.82
CA ILE A 26 -5.22 1.13 -7.50
C ILE A 26 -6.44 0.55 -6.78
N PHE A 27 -6.23 0.06 -5.55
CA PHE A 27 -7.32 -0.30 -4.62
C PHE A 27 -8.31 0.87 -4.58
N ASP A 28 -9.61 0.63 -4.64
CA ASP A 28 -10.59 1.70 -4.45
C ASP A 28 -10.50 2.23 -3.01
N TRP A 29 -9.62 3.21 -2.81
CA TRP A 29 -9.28 3.80 -1.53
C TRP A 29 -10.52 4.43 -0.88
N ASP A 30 -11.55 4.78 -1.65
CA ASP A 30 -12.77 5.34 -1.09
C ASP A 30 -13.46 4.37 -0.11
N ARG A 31 -13.31 3.06 -0.32
CA ARG A 31 -13.86 2.02 0.56
C ARG A 31 -13.16 1.95 1.93
N LEU A 32 -11.93 2.46 2.04
CA LEU A 32 -11.18 2.48 3.30
C LEU A 32 -11.30 3.82 4.03
N LYS A 33 -11.88 4.85 3.41
CA LYS A 33 -12.06 6.17 4.04
C LYS A 33 -12.92 6.13 5.30
N GLU A 34 -13.81 5.15 5.44
CA GLU A 34 -14.64 4.97 6.63
C GLU A 34 -13.88 4.30 7.79
N LEU A 35 -12.74 3.69 7.50
CA LEU A 35 -11.93 2.95 8.48
C LEU A 35 -10.82 3.80 9.12
N LYS A 36 -10.85 5.13 8.97
CA LYS A 36 -9.81 6.08 9.43
C LYS A 36 -9.37 5.96 10.90
N ASN A 37 -10.21 5.41 11.77
CA ASN A 37 -9.90 5.22 13.19
C ASN A 37 -9.19 3.89 13.50
N GLN A 38 -8.86 3.10 12.47
CA GLN A 38 -8.28 1.77 12.62
C GLN A 38 -6.82 1.77 12.15
N GLN A 39 -6.02 0.86 12.70
CA GLN A 39 -4.64 0.67 12.26
C GLN A 39 -4.62 -0.10 10.93
N ILE A 40 -4.81 0.64 9.84
CA ILE A 40 -4.79 0.12 8.47
C ILE A 40 -3.35 0.06 7.97
N ILE A 41 -2.96 -1.10 7.47
CA ILE A 41 -1.74 -1.30 6.69
C ILE A 41 -2.18 -1.40 5.22
N LEU A 42 -1.76 -0.46 4.39
CA LEU A 42 -2.12 -0.46 2.97
C LEU A 42 -1.05 -1.22 2.18
N ALA A 43 -1.47 -2.21 1.41
CA ALA A 43 -0.64 -3.04 0.56
C ALA A 43 -1.22 -3.15 -0.86
N GLY A 44 -0.43 -3.73 -1.77
CA GLY A 44 -0.88 -4.06 -3.12
C GLY A 44 -0.75 -2.91 -4.12
N GLY A 45 0.09 -3.11 -5.14
CA GLY A 45 0.23 -2.17 -6.25
C GLY A 45 0.90 -0.83 -5.92
N LEU A 46 1.33 -0.61 -4.67
CA LEU A 46 2.06 0.59 -4.27
C LEU A 46 3.42 0.68 -4.97
N ASN A 47 3.77 1.88 -5.42
CA ASN A 47 5.03 2.21 -6.07
C ASN A 47 5.35 3.71 -5.87
N PRO A 48 6.54 4.19 -6.27
CA PRO A 48 6.91 5.60 -6.06
C PRO A 48 6.03 6.63 -6.78
N GLU A 49 5.27 6.24 -7.80
CA GLU A 49 4.40 7.13 -8.56
C GLU A 49 3.05 7.35 -7.87
N ASN A 50 2.55 6.38 -7.09
CA ASN A 50 1.22 6.44 -6.48
C ASN A 50 1.20 6.56 -4.94
N VAL A 51 2.32 6.33 -4.26
CA VAL A 51 2.35 6.24 -2.79
C VAL A 51 1.95 7.55 -2.09
N SER A 52 2.35 8.70 -2.63
CA SER A 52 1.99 10.00 -2.04
C SER A 52 0.49 10.24 -2.07
N GLU A 53 -0.18 9.89 -3.18
CA GLU A 53 -1.64 10.01 -3.31
C GLU A 53 -2.37 9.06 -2.36
N ALA A 54 -1.85 7.84 -2.18
CA ALA A 54 -2.37 6.85 -1.26
C ALA A 54 -2.37 7.38 0.19
N ILE A 55 -1.24 7.98 0.60
CA ILE A 55 -1.07 8.59 1.93
C ILE A 55 -2.03 9.76 2.10
N LEU A 56 -2.11 10.68 1.13
CA LEU A 56 -3.00 11.85 1.22
C LEU A 56 -4.47 11.44 1.33
N THR A 57 -4.88 10.40 0.60
CA THR A 57 -6.25 9.93 0.55
C THR A 57 -6.66 9.17 1.81
N LEU A 58 -5.80 8.28 2.30
CA LEU A 58 -6.14 7.31 3.34
C LEU A 58 -5.53 7.59 4.71
N LYS A 59 -4.37 8.25 4.75
CA LYS A 59 -3.54 8.41 5.96
C LYS A 59 -3.36 7.08 6.71
N PRO A 60 -2.87 6.02 6.02
CA PRO A 60 -2.76 4.70 6.62
C PRO A 60 -1.76 4.70 7.78
N TYR A 61 -1.91 3.75 8.70
CA TYR A 61 -0.97 3.56 9.81
C TYR A 61 0.39 3.08 9.31
N ALA A 62 0.41 2.20 8.31
CA ALA A 62 1.62 1.74 7.65
C ALA A 62 1.37 1.42 6.17
N LEU A 63 2.46 1.33 5.42
CA LEU A 63 2.48 0.90 4.02
C LEU A 63 3.27 -0.40 3.90
N ASP A 64 2.81 -1.33 3.08
CA ASP A 64 3.52 -2.55 2.70
C ASP A 64 3.74 -2.57 1.18
N VAL A 65 5.01 -2.68 0.76
CA VAL A 65 5.39 -2.63 -0.64
C VAL A 65 6.32 -3.79 -0.98
N SER A 66 5.98 -4.51 -2.05
CA SER A 66 6.82 -5.58 -2.59
C SER A 66 7.22 -5.32 -4.04
N GLY A 67 6.36 -5.64 -5.02
CA GLY A 67 6.72 -5.56 -6.44
C GLY A 67 7.01 -4.15 -6.97
N GLY A 68 6.38 -3.11 -6.42
CA GLY A 68 6.57 -1.73 -6.89
C GLY A 68 7.95 -1.11 -6.61
N VAL A 69 8.82 -1.83 -5.90
CA VAL A 69 10.22 -1.44 -5.66
C VAL A 69 11.22 -2.48 -6.20
N GLU A 70 10.77 -3.37 -7.09
CA GLU A 70 11.61 -4.35 -7.76
C GLU A 70 12.10 -3.87 -9.13
N SER A 71 13.32 -4.21 -9.51
CA SER A 71 13.84 -4.01 -10.89
C SER A 71 13.45 -5.17 -11.81
N SER A 72 13.25 -6.35 -11.24
CA SER A 72 12.72 -7.56 -11.88
C SER A 72 12.10 -8.46 -10.80
N PRO A 73 11.24 -9.44 -11.14
CA PRO A 73 10.51 -10.22 -10.14
C PRO A 73 11.42 -10.83 -9.06
N GLY A 74 11.19 -10.46 -7.80
CA GLY A 74 11.96 -10.89 -6.64
C GLY A 74 13.29 -10.17 -6.40
N VAL A 75 13.66 -9.20 -7.25
CA VAL A 75 14.91 -8.43 -7.13
C VAL A 75 14.61 -6.98 -6.76
N LYS A 76 14.86 -6.62 -5.50
CA LYS A 76 14.66 -5.25 -5.00
C LYS A 76 15.67 -4.27 -5.63
N SER A 77 15.20 -3.06 -5.93
CA SER A 77 16.01 -1.97 -6.44
C SER A 77 16.21 -0.92 -5.36
N THR A 78 17.46 -0.71 -4.90
CA THR A 78 17.79 0.32 -3.92
C THR A 78 17.27 1.69 -4.34
N LYS A 79 17.44 2.05 -5.62
CA LYS A 79 16.93 3.30 -6.18
C LYS A 79 15.41 3.45 -6.05
N LEU A 80 14.65 2.38 -6.30
CA LEU A 80 13.19 2.44 -6.19
C LEU A 80 12.74 2.46 -4.73
N MET A 81 13.43 1.76 -3.84
CA MET A 81 13.15 1.80 -2.41
C MET A 81 13.40 3.20 -1.83
N GLU A 82 14.53 3.83 -2.18
CA GLU A 82 14.84 5.21 -1.77
C GLU A 82 13.77 6.18 -2.28
N LEU A 83 13.43 6.11 -3.57
CA LEU A 83 12.40 6.97 -4.15
C LEU A 83 11.03 6.73 -3.52
N PHE A 84 10.67 5.48 -3.22
CA PHE A 84 9.41 5.15 -2.55
C PHE A 84 9.34 5.80 -1.17
N VAL A 85 10.39 5.67 -0.37
CA VAL A 85 10.48 6.26 0.97
C VAL A 85 10.46 7.79 0.89
N GLU A 86 11.20 8.40 -0.04
CA GLU A 86 11.17 9.85 -0.27
C GLU A 86 9.74 10.33 -0.55
N LYS A 87 9.02 9.63 -1.43
CA LYS A 87 7.63 9.94 -1.79
C LYS A 87 6.62 9.70 -0.66
N CYS A 88 6.99 8.98 0.40
CA CYS A 88 6.16 8.86 1.60
C CYS A 88 6.18 10.12 2.47
N PHE A 89 7.18 11.00 2.33
CA PHE A 89 7.41 12.15 3.21
C PHE A 89 7.30 13.51 2.53
N THR A 90 6.86 13.56 1.27
CA THR A 90 6.63 14.83 0.56
C THR A 90 5.31 15.48 0.98
N ASP A 91 5.37 16.81 1.21
CA ASP A 91 4.28 17.69 1.69
C ASP A 91 3.01 17.69 0.82
#